data_AF-A0A180FZE4-F1
#
_entry.id   AF-A0A180FZE4-F1
#
_cell.length_a   1.000
_cell.length_b   1.000
_cell.length_c   1.000
_cell.angle_alpha   90.00
_cell.angle_beta   90.00
_cell.angle_gamma   90.00
#
_symmetry.space_group_name_H-M   'P 1'
#
loop_
_entity.id
_entity.type
_entity.pdbx_description
1 polymer ?
#
loop_
_entity_poly.entity_id
_entity_poly.type
_entity_poly.pdbx_seq_one_letter_code
_entity_poly.pdbx_strand_id
1 'polypeptide(L)'
;MENPYEPESGTSGNHTSPDTLDDEWLTLVAPLDEDDDLDRAIEADKERWRQEAQQFNWTSVMDQLFAVYIDLKGRTKNWSGQNAYTPFVRCNCLPQEKRSRFVDMVDIFSQHRIKFKFCNCTSNAVCLLKHGFLPASPIRPQTAFSLPLLIFHHHLWNNCQVGTFPFTTALRDWLEPRSERLFARKQKH
;
A
#
# COMPACT_ATOMS: atom_id res chain seq x y z
N MET A 1 35.62 5.18 -81.76
CA MET A 1 34.61 4.11 -81.94
C MET A 1 33.28 4.73 -81.56
N GLU A 2 32.36 4.71 -82.53
CA GLU A 2 30.95 5.13 -82.62
C GLU A 2 30.22 5.83 -81.44
N ASN A 3 29.55 6.93 -81.82
CA ASN A 3 28.39 7.59 -81.17
C ASN A 3 27.17 6.65 -81.22
N PRO A 4 26.23 6.66 -80.24
CA PRO A 4 24.98 7.38 -80.53
C PRO A 4 24.25 7.96 -79.29
N TYR A 5 23.56 9.08 -79.51
CA TYR A 5 22.54 9.76 -78.69
C TYR A 5 22.98 10.96 -77.85
N GLU A 6 23.14 12.09 -78.56
CA GLU A 6 22.40 13.31 -78.24
C GLU A 6 21.34 13.48 -79.35
N PRO A 7 20.20 14.19 -79.18
CA PRO A 7 20.12 15.53 -78.58
C PRO A 7 18.77 15.77 -77.81
N GLU A 8 18.33 16.90 -77.25
CA GLU A 8 18.57 18.34 -77.48
C GLU A 8 18.35 19.12 -76.18
N SER A 9 19.06 20.24 -76.11
CA SER A 9 18.77 21.42 -75.29
C SER A 9 17.37 22.00 -75.57
N GLY A 10 16.61 22.30 -74.51
CA GLY A 10 15.33 23.00 -74.59
C GLY A 10 14.96 23.71 -73.27
N THR A 11 15.45 24.93 -73.15
CA THR A 11 15.06 26.07 -72.30
C THR A 11 13.73 26.02 -71.51
N SER A 12 13.79 26.41 -70.23
CA SER A 12 13.12 27.61 -69.66
C SER A 12 12.33 27.39 -68.36
N GLY A 13 12.79 28.05 -67.28
CA GLY A 13 12.00 28.49 -66.10
C GLY A 13 11.53 27.38 -65.15
N ASN A 14 11.61 27.47 -63.83
CA ASN A 14 11.88 28.58 -62.93
C ASN A 14 12.41 27.98 -61.63
N HIS A 15 13.31 28.71 -60.97
CA HIS A 15 13.58 28.51 -59.55
C HIS A 15 12.28 28.67 -58.76
N THR A 16 11.89 27.64 -58.02
CA THR A 16 11.19 27.81 -56.74
C THR A 16 11.53 26.61 -55.89
N SER A 17 12.48 26.78 -54.96
CA SER A 17 12.50 25.95 -53.76
C SER A 17 11.24 26.27 -52.97
N PRO A 18 10.54 25.24 -52.46
CA PRO A 18 10.10 25.34 -51.09
C PRO A 18 10.55 24.09 -50.32
N ASP A 19 11.60 24.26 -49.51
CA ASP A 19 11.64 23.64 -48.20
C ASP A 19 10.38 24.09 -47.45
N THR A 20 9.34 23.25 -47.46
CA THR A 20 8.28 23.15 -46.45
C THR A 20 7.48 21.90 -46.77
N LEU A 21 8.06 20.73 -46.52
CA LEU A 21 7.21 19.63 -46.05
C LEU A 21 6.82 20.04 -44.64
N ASP A 22 5.69 20.72 -44.53
CA ASP A 22 5.02 20.88 -43.26
C ASP A 22 4.85 19.46 -42.69
N ASP A 23 5.60 19.16 -41.63
CA ASP A 23 5.27 18.09 -40.69
C ASP A 23 3.95 18.52 -40.01
N GLU A 24 2.87 18.51 -40.78
CA GLU A 24 1.53 18.76 -40.29
C GLU A 24 1.15 17.53 -39.47
N TRP A 25 1.48 17.61 -38.18
CA TRP A 25 0.97 16.70 -37.17
C TRP A 25 -0.54 16.71 -37.29
N LEU A 26 -1.09 15.66 -37.90
CA LEU A 26 -2.52 15.41 -37.93
C LEU A 26 -3.02 15.38 -36.49
N THR A 27 -3.70 16.45 -36.10
CA THR A 27 -4.39 16.51 -34.81
C THR A 27 -5.59 15.60 -34.95
N LEU A 28 -5.41 14.34 -34.56
CA LEU A 28 -6.53 13.43 -34.36
C LEU A 28 -7.44 14.11 -33.34
N VAL A 29 -8.58 14.61 -33.80
CA VAL A 29 -9.67 15.01 -32.91
C VAL A 29 -10.10 13.71 -32.26
N ALA A 30 -9.58 13.42 -31.07
CA ALA A 30 -10.02 12.30 -30.28
C ALA A 30 -11.54 12.46 -30.14
N PRO A 31 -12.36 11.49 -30.60
CA PRO A 31 -13.77 11.48 -30.26
C PRO A 31 -13.86 11.63 -28.74
N LEU A 32 -14.46 12.72 -28.30
CA LEU A 32 -14.84 12.88 -26.91
C LEU A 32 -15.75 11.68 -26.62
N ASP A 33 -15.34 10.84 -25.66
CA ASP A 33 -16.14 9.82 -24.98
C ASP A 33 -16.02 8.33 -25.43
N GLU A 34 -15.05 7.93 -26.27
CA GLU A 34 -14.88 6.49 -26.65
C GLU A 34 -13.86 5.68 -25.82
N ASP A 35 -13.03 6.31 -24.97
CA ASP A 35 -11.98 5.61 -24.19
C ASP A 35 -12.41 5.10 -22.79
N ASP A 36 -13.63 5.41 -22.33
CA ASP A 36 -14.04 5.17 -20.92
C ASP A 36 -14.29 3.69 -20.56
N ASP A 37 -14.79 2.87 -21.49
CA ASP A 37 -15.19 1.49 -21.18
C ASP A 37 -14.00 0.53 -21.11
N LEU A 38 -13.00 0.72 -21.98
CA LEU A 38 -11.76 -0.07 -21.94
C LEU A 38 -10.95 0.29 -20.69
N ASP A 39 -10.79 1.58 -20.38
CA ASP A 39 -10.08 2.03 -19.18
C ASP A 39 -10.77 1.53 -17.91
N ARG A 40 -12.11 1.61 -17.84
CA ARG A 40 -12.88 1.06 -16.72
C ARG A 40 -12.71 -0.46 -16.60
N ALA A 41 -12.68 -1.19 -17.71
CA ALA A 41 -12.44 -2.63 -17.71
C ALA A 41 -11.02 -2.98 -17.23
N ILE A 42 -10.01 -2.23 -17.67
CA ILE A 42 -8.62 -2.36 -17.23
C ILE A 42 -8.50 -2.07 -15.72
N GLU A 43 -9.15 -1.02 -15.22
CA GLU A 43 -9.16 -0.68 -13.79
C GLU A 43 -9.85 -1.76 -12.95
N ALA A 44 -10.98 -2.28 -13.42
CA ALA A 44 -11.71 -3.37 -12.77
C ALA A 44 -10.87 -4.66 -12.71
N ASP A 45 -10.15 -5.00 -13.78
CA ASP A 45 -9.25 -6.16 -13.79
C ASP A 45 -8.07 -5.96 -12.84
N LYS A 46 -7.43 -4.78 -12.85
CA LYS A 46 -6.37 -4.41 -11.90
C LYS A 46 -6.85 -4.49 -10.45
N GLU A 47 -8.08 -4.05 -10.16
CA GLU A 47 -8.69 -4.16 -8.82
C GLU A 47 -8.92 -5.63 -8.44
N ARG A 48 -9.43 -6.45 -9.35
CA ARG A 48 -9.61 -7.89 -9.14
C ARG A 48 -8.29 -8.57 -8.77
N TRP A 49 -7.23 -8.37 -9.55
CA TRP A 49 -5.91 -8.92 -9.25
C TRP A 49 -5.36 -8.44 -7.91
N ARG A 50 -5.61 -7.18 -7.53
CA ARG A 50 -5.21 -6.65 -6.21
C ARG A 50 -5.94 -7.37 -5.07
N GLN A 51 -7.24 -7.61 -5.21
CA GLN A 51 -8.04 -8.32 -4.21
C GLN A 51 -7.61 -9.79 -4.09
N GLU A 52 -7.40 -10.47 -5.22
CA GLU A 52 -6.92 -11.85 -5.24
C GLU A 52 -5.54 -11.99 -4.57
N ALA A 53 -4.61 -11.10 -4.90
CA ALA A 53 -3.30 -11.07 -4.27
C ALA A 53 -3.39 -10.78 -2.77
N GLN A 54 -4.26 -9.85 -2.35
CA GLN A 54 -4.49 -9.56 -0.94
C GLN A 54 -5.06 -10.77 -0.21
N GLN A 55 -6.05 -11.44 -0.80
CA GLN A 55 -6.67 -12.63 -0.24
C GLN A 55 -5.65 -13.75 -0.08
N PHE A 56 -4.89 -14.06 -1.13
CA PHE A 56 -3.82 -15.06 -1.10
C PHE A 56 -2.78 -14.74 -0.02
N ASN A 57 -2.38 -13.48 0.09
CA ASN A 57 -1.43 -13.04 1.10
C ASN A 57 -1.98 -13.23 2.52
N TRP A 58 -3.25 -12.95 2.76
CA TRP A 58 -3.88 -13.21 4.06
C TRP A 58 -3.97 -14.70 4.34
N THR A 59 -4.49 -15.50 3.42
CA THR A 59 -4.62 -16.95 3.63
C THR A 59 -3.28 -17.60 3.98
N SER A 60 -2.17 -17.13 3.40
CA SER A 60 -0.83 -17.64 3.72
C SER A 60 -0.36 -17.45 5.18
N VAL A 61 -0.93 -16.48 5.92
CA VAL A 61 -0.53 -16.16 7.30
C VAL A 61 -1.63 -16.38 8.34
N MET A 62 -2.89 -16.53 7.91
CA MET A 62 -4.05 -16.54 8.82
C MET A 62 -4.01 -17.68 9.83
N ASP A 63 -3.66 -18.89 9.43
CA ASP A 63 -3.62 -20.05 10.35
C ASP A 63 -2.64 -19.83 11.51
N GLN A 64 -1.45 -19.31 11.19
CA GLN A 64 -0.42 -18.99 12.19
C GLN A 64 -0.85 -17.82 13.08
N LEU A 65 -1.46 -16.78 12.50
CA LEU A 65 -1.99 -15.64 13.25
C LEU A 65 -3.07 -16.07 14.22
N PHE A 66 -4.02 -16.88 13.76
CA PHE A 66 -5.15 -17.34 14.57
C PHE A 66 -4.68 -18.19 15.75
N ALA A 67 -3.79 -19.16 15.50
CA ALA A 67 -3.24 -20.01 16.56
C ALA A 67 -2.54 -19.17 17.64
N VAL A 68 -1.70 -18.21 17.24
CA VAL A 68 -0.99 -17.31 18.17
C VAL A 68 -1.98 -16.37 18.88
N TYR A 69 -2.98 -15.86 18.18
CA TYR A 69 -3.99 -14.98 18.75
C TYR A 69 -4.76 -15.66 19.88
N ILE A 70 -5.22 -16.90 19.69
CA ILE A 70 -5.95 -17.64 20.72
C ILE A 70 -5.09 -17.92 21.96
N ASP A 71 -3.82 -18.33 21.77
CA ASP A 71 -2.88 -18.52 22.87
C ASP A 71 -2.66 -17.23 23.68
N LEU A 72 -2.38 -16.12 22.98
CA LEU A 72 -2.15 -14.83 23.64
C LEU A 72 -3.42 -14.27 24.29
N LYS A 73 -4.59 -14.48 23.68
CA LYS A 73 -5.89 -14.10 24.26
C LYS A 73 -6.10 -14.80 25.59
N GLY A 74 -5.78 -16.09 25.71
CA GLY A 74 -5.84 -16.82 26.97
C GLY A 74 -4.90 -16.24 28.04
N ARG A 75 -3.61 -16.04 27.69
CA ARG A 75 -2.57 -15.58 28.62
C ARG A 75 -2.76 -14.16 29.14
N THR A 76 -3.34 -13.29 28.32
CA THR A 76 -3.55 -11.86 28.63
C THR A 76 -4.93 -11.56 29.18
N LYS A 77 -5.78 -12.59 29.35
CA LYS A 77 -7.22 -12.44 29.65
C LYS A 77 -7.87 -11.48 28.66
N ASN A 78 -7.67 -11.72 27.37
CA ASN A 78 -8.10 -10.85 26.28
C ASN A 78 -7.55 -9.42 26.41
N TRP A 79 -6.24 -9.30 26.64
CA TRP A 79 -5.54 -8.02 26.77
C TRP A 79 -6.17 -7.05 27.79
N SER A 80 -6.79 -7.60 28.85
CA SER A 80 -7.37 -6.83 29.97
C SER A 80 -6.51 -6.84 31.23
N GLY A 81 -5.50 -7.73 31.29
CA GLY A 81 -4.59 -7.83 32.43
C GLY A 81 -3.46 -6.79 32.41
N GLN A 82 -2.67 -6.76 33.49
CA GLN A 82 -1.45 -5.92 33.58
C GLN A 82 -0.41 -6.27 32.49
N ASN A 83 -0.50 -7.46 31.91
CA ASN A 83 0.37 -7.94 30.83
C ASN A 83 -0.15 -7.61 29.42
N ALA A 84 -1.18 -6.76 29.27
CA ALA A 84 -1.77 -6.41 27.98
C ALA A 84 -0.75 -5.85 26.97
N TYR A 85 0.24 -5.10 27.45
CA TYR A 85 1.29 -4.51 26.61
C TYR A 85 2.64 -5.26 26.70
N THR A 86 2.67 -6.38 27.41
CA THR A 86 3.90 -7.17 27.57
C THR A 86 4.14 -8.01 26.31
N PRO A 87 5.32 -7.91 25.67
CA PRO A 87 5.62 -8.70 24.48
C PRO A 87 5.91 -10.17 24.82
N PHE A 88 5.29 -11.09 24.07
CA PHE A 88 5.44 -12.55 24.19
C PHE A 88 6.36 -13.11 23.10
N VAL A 89 7.61 -12.63 23.06
CA VAL A 89 8.57 -13.00 22.02
C VAL A 89 9.43 -14.17 22.48
N ARG A 90 9.45 -15.22 21.66
CA ARG A 90 10.43 -16.32 21.74
C ARG A 90 11.16 -16.40 20.41
N CYS A 91 12.40 -15.95 20.38
CA CYS A 91 13.23 -15.88 19.17
C CYS A 91 14.70 -16.01 19.57
N ASN A 92 15.39 -16.99 18.98
CA ASN A 92 16.82 -17.22 19.19
C ASN A 92 17.68 -16.71 18.01
N CYS A 93 17.09 -15.92 17.09
CA CYS A 93 17.82 -15.37 15.95
C CYS A 93 18.90 -14.40 16.40
N LEU A 94 20.03 -14.44 15.71
CA LEU A 94 21.15 -13.53 15.94
C LEU A 94 20.74 -12.09 15.58
N PRO A 95 21.34 -11.06 16.20
CA PRO A 95 21.04 -9.67 15.88
C PRO A 95 21.23 -9.34 14.39
N GLN A 96 22.22 -9.95 13.73
CA GLN A 96 22.51 -9.79 12.30
C GLN A 96 21.38 -10.29 11.39
N GLU A 97 20.62 -11.30 11.84
CA GLU A 97 19.53 -11.91 11.05
C GLU A 97 18.24 -11.10 11.11
N LYS A 98 18.16 -10.11 12.01
CA LYS A 98 16.98 -9.28 12.21
C LYS A 98 16.96 -8.13 11.22
N ARG A 99 15.84 -7.97 10.52
CA ARG A 99 15.62 -6.89 9.56
C ARG A 99 14.82 -5.78 10.23
N SER A 100 15.37 -4.57 10.22
CA SER A 100 14.70 -3.40 10.78
C SER A 100 13.83 -2.71 9.74
N ARG A 101 12.59 -2.36 10.08
CA ARG A 101 11.70 -1.57 9.22
C ARG A 101 10.86 -0.60 10.07
N PHE A 102 10.48 0.52 9.49
CA PHE A 102 9.55 1.44 10.14
C PHE A 102 8.13 0.87 10.12
N VAL A 103 7.47 0.93 11.28
CA VAL A 103 6.07 0.54 11.47
C VAL A 103 5.39 1.60 12.32
N ASP A 104 4.23 2.03 11.88
CA ASP A 104 3.32 2.91 12.59
C ASP A 104 2.51 2.07 13.58
N MET A 105 2.80 2.25 14.86
CA MET A 105 2.11 1.60 15.96
C MET A 105 1.05 2.55 16.48
N VAL A 106 -0.21 2.12 16.45
CA VAL A 106 -1.36 2.92 16.89
C VAL A 106 -2.00 2.24 18.09
N ASP A 107 -2.14 2.97 19.18
CA ASP A 107 -2.73 2.53 20.44
C ASP A 107 -3.78 3.55 20.93
N ILE A 108 -4.53 3.21 21.98
CA ILE A 108 -5.55 4.07 22.60
C ILE A 108 -4.94 5.39 23.10
N PHE A 109 -3.73 5.31 23.65
CA PHE A 109 -3.09 6.44 24.33
C PHE A 109 -2.11 7.21 23.45
N SER A 110 -1.63 6.60 22.36
CA SER A 110 -0.55 7.18 21.55
C SER A 110 -0.43 6.52 20.17
N GLN A 111 0.11 7.26 19.21
CA GLN A 111 0.59 6.70 17.94
C GLN A 111 2.06 7.09 17.69
N HIS A 112 2.87 6.13 17.21
CA HIS A 112 4.30 6.35 16.95
C HIS A 112 4.83 5.47 15.81
N ARG A 113 5.73 6.02 14.99
CA ARG A 113 6.54 5.34 13.98
C ARG A 113 7.84 4.86 14.61
N ILE A 114 7.95 3.55 14.79
CA ILE A 114 9.14 2.93 15.39
C ILE A 114 9.94 2.12 14.40
N LYS A 115 11.26 2.05 14.59
CA LYS A 115 12.15 1.15 13.84
C LYS A 115 12.05 -0.26 14.45
N PHE A 116 11.06 -1.02 14.00
CA PHE A 116 10.76 -2.37 14.49
C PHE A 116 11.71 -3.42 13.90
N LYS A 117 12.12 -4.41 14.72
CA LYS A 117 13.04 -5.49 14.32
C LYS A 117 12.28 -6.79 14.07
N PHE A 118 12.24 -7.22 12.82
CA PHE A 118 11.64 -8.49 12.40
C PHE A 118 12.69 -9.62 12.35
N CYS A 119 12.32 -10.83 12.75
CA CYS A 119 13.12 -12.04 12.50
C CYS A 119 12.59 -12.79 11.27
N ASN A 120 13.43 -13.64 10.67
CA ASN A 120 12.96 -14.60 9.64
C ASN A 120 12.32 -15.86 10.26
N CYS A 121 12.35 -16.01 11.58
CA CYS A 121 11.85 -17.16 12.31
C CYS A 121 10.32 -17.27 12.38
N THR A 122 9.62 -16.16 12.16
CA THR A 122 8.16 -16.08 12.13
C THR A 122 7.75 -15.02 11.11
N SER A 123 6.52 -15.09 10.60
CA SER A 123 6.00 -14.03 9.72
C SER A 123 5.99 -12.66 10.43
N ASN A 124 6.12 -11.59 9.65
CA ASN A 124 6.09 -10.21 10.18
C ASN A 124 4.79 -9.94 10.94
N ALA A 125 3.67 -10.48 10.44
CA ALA A 125 2.36 -10.36 11.06
C ALA A 125 2.32 -11.02 12.44
N VAL A 126 2.80 -12.26 12.56
CA VAL A 126 2.89 -12.98 13.83
C VAL A 126 3.85 -12.28 14.79
N CYS A 127 4.94 -11.71 14.28
CA CYS A 127 5.89 -10.97 15.09
C CYS A 127 5.21 -9.76 15.77
N LEU A 128 4.45 -8.96 15.02
CA LEU A 128 3.68 -7.84 15.59
C LEU A 128 2.61 -8.31 16.58
N LEU A 129 1.94 -9.42 16.26
CA LEU A 129 0.91 -9.98 17.14
C LEU A 129 1.49 -10.41 18.50
N LYS A 130 2.69 -10.99 18.51
CA LYS A 130 3.42 -11.31 19.76
C LYS A 130 3.79 -10.08 20.58
N HIS A 131 3.84 -8.90 19.95
CA HIS A 131 4.01 -7.62 20.64
C HIS A 131 2.68 -6.97 21.06
N GLY A 132 1.54 -7.64 20.84
CA GLY A 132 0.21 -7.11 21.18
C GLY A 132 -0.41 -6.22 20.11
N PHE A 133 0.11 -6.25 18.87
CA PHE A 133 -0.38 -5.42 17.77
C PHE A 133 -0.86 -6.29 16.59
N LEU A 134 -2.06 -6.01 16.09
CA LEU A 134 -2.57 -6.61 14.86
C LEU A 134 -2.10 -5.79 13.65
N PRO A 135 -1.42 -6.41 12.67
CA PRO A 135 -0.97 -5.71 11.47
C PRO A 135 -2.13 -5.33 10.54
N ALA A 136 -2.04 -4.17 9.91
CA ALA A 136 -2.99 -3.76 8.85
C ALA A 136 -2.76 -4.50 7.52
N SER A 137 -1.63 -5.19 7.35
CA SER A 137 -1.33 -5.98 6.15
C SER A 137 -0.49 -7.22 6.47
N PRO A 138 -0.68 -8.36 5.78
CA PRO A 138 -0.11 -9.64 6.19
C PRO A 138 1.39 -9.80 5.93
N ILE A 139 1.88 -9.36 4.75
CA ILE A 139 3.26 -9.67 4.32
C ILE A 139 4.25 -8.60 4.78
N ARG A 140 3.94 -7.31 4.51
CA ARG A 140 4.85 -6.18 4.77
C ARG A 140 4.11 -5.06 5.54
N PRO A 141 3.70 -5.33 6.80
CA PRO A 141 2.99 -4.35 7.63
C PRO A 141 3.77 -3.05 7.76
N GLN A 142 3.09 -1.95 7.45
CA GLN A 142 3.54 -0.57 7.69
C GLN A 142 2.81 0.06 8.87
N THR A 143 1.62 -0.44 9.19
CA THR A 143 0.80 0.02 10.31
C THR A 143 0.32 -1.19 11.09
N ALA A 144 0.26 -1.07 12.41
CA ALA A 144 -0.28 -2.07 13.29
C ALA A 144 -1.05 -1.40 14.44
N PHE A 145 -2.16 -1.99 14.82
CA PHE A 145 -3.06 -1.47 15.85
C PHE A 145 -2.96 -2.33 17.10
N SER A 146 -2.89 -1.71 18.28
CA SER A 146 -2.84 -2.46 19.53
C SER A 146 -4.12 -3.28 19.69
N LEU A 147 -4.00 -4.48 20.26
CA LEU A 147 -5.18 -5.30 20.54
C LEU A 147 -6.12 -4.67 21.56
N PRO A 148 -5.66 -3.99 22.63
CA PRO A 148 -6.52 -3.17 23.47
C PRO A 148 -7.36 -2.16 22.67
N LEU A 149 -6.76 -1.45 21.70
CA LEU A 149 -7.48 -0.51 20.84
C LEU A 149 -8.58 -1.19 20.01
N LEU A 150 -8.27 -2.34 19.40
CA LEU A 150 -9.25 -3.08 18.60
C LEU A 150 -10.38 -3.66 19.45
N ILE A 151 -10.07 -4.12 20.66
CA ILE A 151 -11.07 -4.60 21.63
C ILE A 151 -11.96 -3.45 22.09
N PHE A 152 -11.38 -2.28 22.36
CA PHE A 152 -12.12 -1.07 22.70
C PHE A 152 -13.08 -0.66 21.57
N HIS A 153 -12.60 -0.62 20.32
CA HIS A 153 -13.45 -0.38 19.16
C HIS A 153 -14.59 -1.42 19.04
N HIS A 154 -14.31 -2.70 19.28
CA HIS A 154 -15.34 -3.74 19.26
C HIS A 154 -16.44 -3.48 20.31
N HIS A 155 -16.08 -3.03 21.52
CA HIS A 155 -17.06 -2.64 22.53
C HIS A 155 -17.89 -1.42 22.09
N LEU A 156 -17.26 -0.41 21.49
CA LEU A 156 -17.99 0.75 20.95
C LEU A 156 -18.92 0.38 19.81
N TRP A 157 -18.49 -0.47 18.88
CA TRP A 157 -19.34 -0.97 17.82
C TRP A 157 -20.54 -1.72 18.39
N ASN A 158 -20.33 -2.64 19.34
CA ASN A 158 -21.42 -3.45 19.91
C ASN A 158 -22.43 -2.65 20.73
N ASN A 159 -22.01 -1.58 21.40
CA ASN A 159 -22.88 -0.83 22.32
C ASN A 159 -23.41 0.48 21.72
N CYS A 160 -22.69 1.06 20.76
CA CYS A 160 -22.97 2.39 20.21
C CYS A 160 -23.10 2.39 18.68
N GLN A 161 -22.93 1.24 18.01
CA GLN A 161 -22.95 1.11 16.55
C GLN A 161 -21.96 2.04 15.83
N VAL A 162 -20.87 2.41 16.50
CA VAL A 162 -19.87 3.35 15.98
C VAL A 162 -19.09 2.69 14.86
N GLY A 163 -19.34 3.10 13.62
CA GLY A 163 -18.60 2.62 12.46
C GLY A 163 -17.10 2.91 12.50
N THR A 164 -16.34 2.19 11.68
CA THR A 164 -14.88 2.33 11.62
C THR A 164 -14.46 3.75 11.23
N PHE A 165 -15.15 4.40 10.29
CA PHE A 165 -14.81 5.75 9.85
C PHE A 165 -14.94 6.84 10.94
N PRO A 166 -16.09 6.97 11.65
CA PRO A 166 -16.18 7.93 12.75
C PRO A 166 -15.21 7.59 13.88
N PHE A 167 -14.97 6.30 14.15
CA PHE A 167 -13.98 5.89 15.15
C PHE A 167 -12.56 6.32 14.78
N THR A 168 -12.09 6.04 13.56
CA THR A 168 -10.72 6.40 13.14
C THR A 168 -10.53 7.91 13.06
N THR A 169 -11.56 8.66 12.68
CA THR A 169 -11.56 10.13 12.69
C THR A 169 -11.39 10.65 14.12
N ALA A 170 -12.23 10.19 15.05
CA ALA A 170 -12.14 10.58 16.45
C ALA A 170 -10.80 10.17 17.09
N LEU A 171 -10.32 8.97 16.77
CA LEU A 171 -9.02 8.48 17.25
C LEU A 171 -7.87 9.36 16.75
N ARG A 172 -7.87 9.72 15.46
CA ARG A 172 -6.87 10.64 14.89
C ARG A 172 -6.89 11.99 15.62
N ASP A 173 -8.06 12.60 15.73
CA ASP A 173 -8.21 13.92 16.35
C ASP A 173 -7.83 13.89 17.85
N TRP A 174 -8.02 12.73 18.50
CA TRP A 174 -7.58 12.49 19.87
C TRP A 174 -6.05 12.33 20.01
N LEU A 175 -5.42 11.59 19.09
CA LEU A 175 -4.01 11.22 19.17
C LEU A 175 -3.05 12.27 18.60
N GLU A 176 -3.44 13.00 17.54
CA GLU A 176 -2.59 14.00 16.88
C GLU A 176 -2.04 15.08 17.85
N PRO A 177 -2.83 15.61 18.81
CA PRO A 177 -2.30 16.58 19.79
C PRO A 177 -1.39 15.95 20.87
N ARG A 178 -1.48 14.63 21.08
CA ARG A 178 -0.85 13.92 22.21
C ARG A 178 0.41 13.17 21.82
N SER A 179 0.58 12.91 20.54
CA SER A 179 1.65 12.06 20.03
C SER A 179 2.06 12.54 18.64
N GLU A 180 3.05 11.88 18.04
CA GLU A 180 3.53 12.32 16.73
C GLU A 180 2.45 12.12 15.64
N ARG A 181 2.46 13.01 14.65
CA ARG A 181 1.58 12.88 13.49
C ARG A 181 2.12 11.82 12.53
N LEU A 182 1.31 10.80 12.26
CA LEU A 182 1.63 9.79 11.26
C LEU A 182 1.26 10.28 9.87
N PHE A 183 2.15 10.10 8.90
CA PHE A 183 1.94 10.51 7.52
C PHE A 183 1.85 9.31 6.58
N ALA A 184 0.85 9.36 5.70
CA ALA A 184 0.76 8.46 4.56
C ALA A 184 1.99 8.65 3.66
N ARG A 185 2.61 7.55 3.25
CA ARG A 185 3.77 7.61 2.37
C ARG A 185 3.33 8.21 1.03
N LYS A 186 3.79 9.44 0.75
CA LYS A 186 3.60 10.31 -0.45
C LYS A 186 2.74 11.57 -0.28
N GLN A 187 2.13 11.85 0.87
CA GLN A 187 1.55 13.18 1.10
C GLN A 187 2.62 14.13 1.62
N LYS A 188 2.98 15.13 0.80
CA LYS A 188 3.73 16.30 1.27
C LYS A 188 2.78 17.19 2.09
N HIS A 189 3.40 17.87 3.05
CA HIS A 189 2.85 18.78 4.05
C HIS A 189 1.64 19.60 3.61
#